data_AF-T1CHG2-F1
#
_entry.id   AF-T1CHG2-F1
#
_cell.length_a   1.000
_cell.length_b   1.000
_cell.length_c   1.000
_cell.angle_alpha   90.00
_cell.angle_beta   90.00
_cell.angle_gamma   90.00
#
_symmetry.space_group_name_H-M   'P 1'
#
loop_
_entity.id
_entity.type
_entity.pdbx_description
1 polymer ?
#
loop_
_entity_poly.entity_id
_entity_poly.type
_entity_poly.pdbx_seq_one_letter_code
_entity_poly.pdbx_strand_id
1 'polypeptide(L)'
;AHARRSDGLVDRLDPRWFVTVSFLVFALVMFMRSDFSTQASFDTLLMPTLIQGVAMATFFIPLLALAFSGLEPERIASASGVINFTRLSAASFATSITTTLWSRRAALHHAQLVWSLTANPQAQQFMAQAHARGLSTQQGAFLLNQLINRQAYMLSADDIFWVSGYLFVAMAFLVWLARPGSKSLSAEVSAGAH
;
A
#
# COMPACT_ATOMS: atom_id res chain seq x y z
N ALA A 1 28.63 -36.73 -30.87
CA ALA A 1 28.91 -35.28 -30.82
C ALA A 1 28.11 -34.70 -29.65
N HIS A 2 28.82 -34.35 -28.57
CA HIS A 2 28.26 -33.86 -27.32
C HIS A 2 27.82 -32.39 -27.46
N ALA A 3 26.53 -32.15 -27.67
CA ALA A 3 25.93 -30.85 -27.39
C ALA A 3 25.64 -30.79 -25.89
N ARG A 4 26.62 -30.32 -25.10
CA ARG A 4 26.40 -29.99 -23.69
C ARG A 4 25.40 -28.83 -23.65
N ARG A 5 24.19 -29.14 -23.19
CA ARG A 5 23.24 -28.21 -22.59
C ARG A 5 24.01 -27.20 -21.74
N SER A 6 24.12 -25.97 -22.22
CA SER A 6 24.22 -24.82 -21.34
C SER A 6 22.84 -24.63 -20.72
N ASP A 7 22.50 -25.50 -19.77
CA ASP A 7 21.37 -25.26 -18.88
C ASP A 7 21.77 -24.01 -18.08
N GLY A 8 21.26 -22.87 -18.54
CA GLY A 8 21.53 -21.58 -17.95
C GLY A 8 21.19 -21.62 -16.48
N LEU A 9 22.02 -20.97 -15.66
CA LEU A 9 21.81 -20.73 -14.23
C LEU A 9 20.46 -20.06 -13.88
N VAL A 10 19.63 -19.74 -14.88
CA VAL A 10 18.35 -19.05 -14.77
C VAL A 10 17.20 -20.01 -14.41
N ASP A 11 17.38 -21.31 -14.56
CA ASP A 11 16.30 -22.32 -14.45
C ASP A 11 15.87 -22.72 -13.02
N ARG A 12 16.22 -21.93 -11.99
CA ARG A 12 16.05 -22.33 -10.57
C ARG A 12 15.55 -21.26 -9.61
N LEU A 13 15.00 -20.15 -10.08
CA LEU A 13 14.38 -19.19 -9.16
C LEU A 13 12.97 -19.68 -8.78
N ASP A 14 12.85 -20.15 -7.54
CA ASP A 14 11.58 -20.51 -6.91
C ASP A 14 10.64 -19.28 -6.92
N PRO A 15 9.44 -19.36 -7.52
CA PRO A 15 8.55 -18.20 -7.63
C PRO A 15 8.14 -17.55 -6.31
N ARG A 16 8.32 -18.24 -5.19
CA ARG A 16 8.21 -17.66 -3.85
C ARG A 16 9.09 -16.44 -3.65
N TRP A 17 10.27 -16.40 -4.27
CA TRP A 17 11.18 -15.26 -4.18
C TRP A 17 10.59 -14.02 -4.85
N PHE A 18 9.99 -14.15 -6.04
CA PHE A 18 9.35 -13.02 -6.72
C PHE A 18 8.18 -12.45 -5.90
N VAL A 19 7.35 -13.32 -5.33
CA VAL A 19 6.23 -12.91 -4.48
C VAL A 19 6.71 -12.26 -3.18
N THR A 20 7.73 -12.84 -2.53
CA THR A 20 8.32 -12.30 -1.29
C THR A 20 8.95 -10.93 -1.53
N VAL A 21 9.77 -10.79 -2.58
CA VAL A 21 10.38 -9.51 -2.95
C VAL A 21 9.31 -8.46 -3.20
N SER A 22 8.24 -8.81 -3.93
CA SER A 22 7.13 -7.89 -4.19
C SER A 22 6.46 -7.42 -2.90
N PHE A 23 6.13 -8.33 -1.98
CA PHE A 23 5.54 -7.95 -0.69
C PHE A 23 6.48 -7.12 0.18
N LEU A 24 7.78 -7.40 0.18
CA LEU A 24 8.75 -6.59 0.91
C LEU A 24 8.89 -5.19 0.32
N VAL A 25 8.85 -5.04 -1.01
CA VAL A 25 8.86 -3.72 -1.66
C VAL A 25 7.56 -2.97 -1.35
N PHE A 26 6.39 -3.63 -1.38
CA PHE A 26 5.14 -3.00 -0.96
C PHE A 26 5.16 -2.56 0.50
N ALA A 27 5.71 -3.38 1.40
CA ALA A 27 5.89 -3.02 2.80
C ALA A 27 6.81 -1.80 2.95
N LEU A 28 7.95 -1.77 2.25
CA LEU A 28 8.86 -0.62 2.22
C LEU A 28 8.14 0.65 1.76
N VAL A 29 7.38 0.59 0.67
CA VAL A 29 6.60 1.74 0.18
C VAL A 29 5.60 2.20 1.23
N MET A 30 4.91 1.30 1.92
CA MET A 30 3.96 1.67 2.97
C MET A 30 4.67 2.35 4.15
N PHE A 31 5.83 1.86 4.58
CA PHE A 31 6.62 2.52 5.62
C PHE A 31 7.15 3.89 5.18
N MET A 32 7.61 4.02 3.93
CA MET A 32 8.00 5.32 3.37
C MET A 32 6.82 6.32 3.36
N ARG A 33 5.60 5.85 3.06
CA ARG A 33 4.39 6.68 3.09
C ARG A 33 3.91 7.00 4.51
N SER A 34 4.24 6.17 5.50
CA SER A 34 3.87 6.40 6.90
C SER A 34 4.66 7.50 7.61
N ASP A 35 5.75 7.96 6.99
CA ASP A 35 6.57 9.10 7.46
C ASP A 35 6.17 10.41 6.75
N PHE A 36 5.01 10.44 6.08
CA PHE A 36 4.56 11.66 5.40
C PHE A 36 4.07 12.71 6.40
N SER A 37 4.86 13.77 6.59
CA SER A 37 4.41 14.96 7.30
C SER A 37 3.51 15.86 6.43
N THR A 38 2.78 16.78 7.06
CA THR A 38 1.90 17.77 6.41
C THR A 38 2.68 18.72 5.46
N GLN A 39 4.01 18.67 5.49
CA GLN A 39 4.95 19.45 4.67
C GLN A 39 5.69 18.58 3.64
N ALA A 40 5.21 17.37 3.33
CA ALA A 40 5.85 16.49 2.36
C ALA A 40 6.03 17.19 1.01
N SER A 41 7.30 17.23 0.55
CA SER A 41 7.67 17.83 -0.73
C SER A 41 7.27 16.90 -1.88
N PHE A 42 7.15 17.46 -3.09
CA PHE A 42 6.78 16.67 -4.29
C PHE A 42 7.65 15.42 -4.48
N ASP A 43 8.96 15.54 -4.25
CA ASP A 43 9.91 14.43 -4.37
C ASP A 43 9.65 13.30 -3.34
N THR A 44 9.21 13.66 -2.13
CA THR A 44 8.84 12.71 -1.08
C THR A 44 7.62 11.88 -1.48
N LEU A 45 6.71 12.42 -2.28
CA LEU A 45 5.54 11.72 -2.82
C LEU A 45 5.86 10.90 -4.09
N LEU A 46 6.79 11.39 -4.90
CA LEU A 46 7.16 10.79 -6.18
C LEU A 46 7.88 9.45 -5.99
N MET A 47 8.88 9.41 -5.10
CA MET A 47 9.72 8.22 -4.91
C MET A 47 8.91 6.96 -4.52
N PRO A 48 8.04 6.99 -3.50
CA PRO A 48 7.22 5.83 -3.13
C PRO A 48 6.28 5.41 -4.26
N THR A 49 5.79 6.35 -5.06
CA THR A 49 4.89 6.06 -6.19
C THR A 49 5.62 5.35 -7.33
N LEU A 50 6.85 5.78 -7.66
CA LEU A 50 7.68 5.09 -8.66
C LEU A 50 8.06 3.69 -8.21
N ILE A 51 8.53 3.54 -6.96
CA ILE A 51 8.90 2.24 -6.38
C ILE A 51 7.68 1.30 -6.36
N GLN A 52 6.49 1.83 -6.04
CA GLN A 52 5.25 1.06 -6.08
C GLN A 52 4.88 0.58 -7.48
N GLY A 53 5.11 1.39 -8.52
CA GLY A 53 4.90 0.99 -9.91
C GLY A 53 5.78 -0.19 -10.31
N VAL A 54 7.06 -0.16 -9.90
CA VAL A 54 7.98 -1.29 -10.10
C VAL A 54 7.49 -2.53 -9.35
N ALA A 55 7.09 -2.37 -8.08
CA ALA A 55 6.56 -3.47 -7.27
C ALA A 55 5.31 -4.13 -7.90
N MET A 56 4.39 -3.31 -8.44
CA MET A 56 3.21 -3.81 -9.15
C MET A 56 3.59 -4.61 -10.39
N ALA A 57 4.51 -4.11 -11.22
CA ALA A 57 4.95 -4.84 -12.41
C ALA A 57 5.56 -6.20 -12.03
N THR A 58 6.48 -6.22 -11.06
CA THR A 58 7.13 -7.46 -10.59
C THR A 58 6.15 -8.44 -9.95
N PHE A 59 5.08 -7.97 -9.30
CA PHE A 59 4.07 -8.82 -8.68
C PHE A 59 3.08 -9.41 -9.69
N PHE A 60 2.55 -8.60 -10.60
CA PHE A 60 1.46 -9.02 -11.49
C PHE A 60 1.90 -9.98 -12.58
N ILE A 61 3.12 -9.82 -13.11
CA ILE A 61 3.67 -10.68 -14.16
C ILE A 61 3.63 -12.18 -13.77
N PRO A 62 4.30 -12.62 -12.68
CA PRO A 62 4.28 -14.02 -12.27
C PRO A 62 2.92 -14.46 -11.74
N LEU A 63 2.12 -13.56 -11.15
CA LEU A 63 0.79 -13.88 -10.64
C LEU A 63 -0.17 -14.30 -11.76
N LEU A 64 -0.20 -13.54 -12.86
CA LEU A 64 -1.07 -13.85 -14.01
C LEU A 64 -0.58 -15.10 -14.75
N ALA A 65 0.73 -15.25 -14.92
CA ALA A 65 1.31 -16.47 -15.48
C ALA A 65 0.89 -17.70 -14.66
N LEU A 66 0.93 -17.61 -13.33
CA LEU A 66 0.46 -18.68 -12.44
C LEU A 66 -1.04 -18.95 -12.57
N ALA A 67 -1.85 -17.90 -12.57
CA ALA A 67 -3.30 -18.02 -12.58
C ALA A 67 -3.84 -18.67 -13.87
N PHE A 68 -3.08 -18.58 -14.97
CA PHE A 68 -3.42 -19.21 -16.24
C PHE A 68 -2.60 -20.47 -16.56
N SER A 69 -1.60 -20.80 -15.74
CA SER A 69 -0.77 -21.99 -15.95
C SER A 69 -1.60 -23.27 -15.98
N GLY A 70 -1.37 -24.11 -17.00
CA GLY A 70 -2.08 -25.38 -17.16
C GLY A 70 -3.54 -25.29 -17.63
N LEU A 71 -4.04 -24.12 -18.00
CA LEU A 71 -5.38 -23.97 -18.60
C LEU A 71 -5.33 -24.09 -20.12
N GLU A 72 -6.31 -24.79 -20.69
CA GLU A 72 -6.57 -24.77 -22.13
C GLU A 72 -6.94 -23.35 -22.59
N PRO A 73 -6.52 -22.91 -23.80
CA PRO A 73 -6.77 -21.56 -24.31
C PRO A 73 -8.24 -21.12 -24.23
N GLU A 74 -9.17 -22.06 -24.43
CA GLU A 74 -10.61 -21.84 -24.38
C GLU A 74 -11.12 -21.47 -22.97
N ARG A 75 -10.42 -21.91 -21.92
CA ARG A 75 -10.79 -21.67 -20.51
C ARG A 75 -10.19 -20.37 -19.96
N ILE A 76 -9.18 -19.80 -20.62
CA ILE A 76 -8.49 -18.57 -20.19
C ILE A 76 -9.48 -17.40 -20.07
N ALA A 77 -10.43 -17.28 -21.02
CA ALA A 77 -11.44 -16.22 -20.98
C ALA A 77 -12.34 -16.29 -19.73
N SER A 78 -12.81 -17.50 -19.38
CA SER A 78 -13.63 -17.72 -18.19
C SER A 78 -12.83 -17.50 -16.90
N ALA A 79 -11.60 -18.03 -16.82
CA ALA A 79 -10.72 -17.84 -15.68
C ALA A 79 -10.37 -16.36 -15.45
N SER A 80 -10.08 -15.61 -16.52
CA SER A 80 -9.83 -14.17 -16.47
C SER A 80 -11.03 -13.41 -15.92
N GLY A 81 -12.25 -13.77 -16.33
CA GLY A 81 -13.49 -13.22 -15.79
C GLY A 81 -13.60 -13.41 -14.27
N VAL A 82 -13.35 -14.63 -13.78
CA VAL A 82 -13.40 -14.95 -12.33
C VAL A 82 -12.32 -14.21 -11.54
N ILE A 83 -11.09 -14.15 -12.07
CA ILE A 83 -9.96 -13.43 -11.43
C ILE A 83 -10.28 -11.94 -11.35
N ASN A 84 -10.75 -11.34 -12.45
CA ASN A 84 -11.10 -9.92 -12.50
C ASN A 84 -12.25 -9.60 -11.54
N PHE A 85 -13.31 -10.42 -11.55
CA PHE A 85 -14.42 -10.27 -10.62
C PHE A 85 -13.94 -10.33 -9.16
N THR A 86 -13.21 -11.38 -8.80
CA THR A 86 -12.68 -11.57 -7.44
C THR A 86 -11.80 -10.39 -7.02
N ARG A 87 -10.94 -9.91 -7.91
CA ARG A 87 -10.07 -8.76 -7.66
C ARG A 87 -10.87 -7.48 -7.42
N LEU A 88 -11.87 -7.20 -8.26
CA LEU A 88 -12.71 -6.00 -8.13
C LEU A 88 -13.56 -6.06 -6.87
N SER A 89 -14.15 -7.21 -6.54
CA SER A 89 -14.88 -7.42 -5.29
C SER A 89 -13.99 -7.22 -4.07
N ALA A 90 -12.81 -7.86 -4.03
CA ALA A 90 -11.85 -7.70 -2.95
C ALA A 90 -11.38 -6.25 -2.80
N ALA A 91 -11.08 -5.56 -3.91
CA ALA A 91 -10.72 -4.15 -3.91
C ALA A 91 -11.83 -3.26 -3.35
N SER A 92 -13.10 -3.58 -3.66
CA SER A 92 -14.27 -2.83 -3.16
C SER A 92 -14.44 -2.99 -1.64
N PHE A 93 -14.32 -4.22 -1.13
CA PHE A 93 -14.33 -4.48 0.31
C PHE A 93 -13.14 -3.81 1.03
N ALA A 94 -11.93 -3.96 0.50
CA ALA A 94 -10.73 -3.35 1.05
C ALA A 94 -10.88 -1.83 1.14
N THR A 95 -11.39 -1.19 0.08
CA THR A 95 -11.64 0.25 0.05
C THR A 95 -12.66 0.66 1.10
N SER A 96 -13.81 -0.01 1.20
CA SER A 96 -14.86 0.33 2.16
C SER A 96 -14.40 0.19 3.62
N ILE A 97 -13.66 -0.88 3.93
CA ILE A 97 -13.11 -1.10 5.27
C ILE A 97 -12.07 -0.01 5.59
N THR A 98 -11.18 0.27 4.65
CA THR A 98 -10.10 1.25 4.82
C THR A 98 -10.66 2.67 5.00
N THR A 99 -11.63 3.08 4.18
CA THR A 99 -12.26 4.41 4.29
C THR A 99 -13.03 4.57 5.60
N THR A 100 -13.72 3.51 6.04
CA THR A 100 -14.41 3.49 7.34
C THR A 100 -13.42 3.62 8.49
N LEU A 101 -12.33 2.82 8.46
CA LEU A 101 -11.29 2.87 9.48
C LEU A 101 -10.60 4.24 9.51
N TRP A 102 -10.31 4.80 8.35
CA TRP A 102 -9.70 6.12 8.17
C TRP A 102 -10.56 7.22 8.80
N SER A 103 -11.86 7.21 8.54
CA SER A 103 -12.80 8.18 9.14
C SER A 103 -12.88 8.03 10.67
N ARG A 104 -13.00 6.80 11.17
CA ARG A 104 -13.06 6.53 12.63
C ARG A 104 -11.78 6.95 13.35
N ARG A 105 -10.61 6.62 12.79
CA ARG A 105 -9.30 7.01 13.33
C ARG A 105 -9.10 8.52 13.28
N ALA A 106 -9.54 9.19 12.21
CA ALA A 106 -9.49 10.66 12.12
C ALA A 106 -10.35 11.31 13.22
N ALA A 107 -11.54 10.79 13.50
CA ALA A 107 -12.36 11.30 14.60
C ALA A 107 -11.68 11.13 15.98
N LEU A 108 -10.98 10.01 16.22
CA LEU A 108 -10.21 9.80 17.44
C LEU A 108 -9.04 10.79 17.58
N HIS A 109 -8.24 10.95 16.51
CA HIS A 109 -7.14 11.91 16.48
C HIS A 109 -7.62 13.34 16.63
N HIS A 110 -8.76 13.70 16.02
CA HIS A 110 -9.37 15.02 16.16
C HIS A 110 -9.74 15.30 17.62
N ALA A 111 -10.41 14.35 18.29
CA ALA A 111 -10.74 14.48 19.70
C ALA A 111 -9.48 14.67 20.57
N GLN A 112 -8.45 13.85 20.35
CA GLN A 112 -7.17 13.94 21.09
C GLN A 112 -6.48 15.29 20.89
N LEU A 113 -6.44 15.79 19.65
CA LEU A 113 -5.87 17.09 19.34
C LEU A 113 -6.66 18.22 20.01
N VAL A 114 -8.00 18.17 19.98
CA VAL A 114 -8.87 19.13 20.67
C VAL A 114 -8.63 19.14 22.18
N TRP A 115 -8.50 17.98 22.81
CA TRP A 115 -8.17 17.86 24.24
C TRP A 115 -6.84 18.54 24.60
N SER A 116 -5.87 18.53 23.68
CA SER A 116 -4.56 19.16 23.90
C SER A 116 -4.53 20.68 23.63
N LEU A 117 -5.59 21.28 23.09
CA LEU A 117 -5.58 22.69 22.64
C LEU A 117 -5.38 23.68 23.77
N THR A 118 -6.01 23.47 24.92
CA THR A 118 -5.97 24.43 26.05
C THR A 118 -4.54 24.61 26.56
N ALA A 119 -3.74 23.55 26.53
CA ALA A 119 -2.34 23.56 26.95
C ALA A 119 -1.36 23.89 25.82
N ASN A 120 -1.81 23.98 24.55
CA ASN A 120 -0.92 24.14 23.41
C ASN A 120 -0.66 25.64 23.10
N PRO A 121 0.58 26.14 23.29
CA PRO A 121 0.91 27.55 23.05
C PRO A 121 0.68 27.98 21.60
N GLN A 122 0.83 27.05 20.64
CA GLN A 122 0.67 27.33 19.22
C GLN A 122 -0.80 27.59 18.86
N ALA A 123 -1.74 26.88 19.50
CA ALA A 123 -3.17 27.13 19.34
C ALA A 123 -3.58 28.50 19.91
N GLN A 124 -3.02 28.88 21.07
CA GLN A 124 -3.25 30.19 21.67
C GLN A 124 -2.69 31.32 20.79
N GLN A 125 -1.48 31.15 20.25
CA GLN A 125 -0.87 32.09 19.32
C GLN A 125 -1.68 32.25 18.03
N PHE A 126 -2.21 31.15 17.47
CA PHE A 126 -3.08 31.20 16.30
C PHE A 126 -4.35 32.04 16.56
N MET A 127 -4.99 31.83 17.72
CA MET A 127 -6.18 32.60 18.11
C MET A 127 -5.86 34.08 18.35
N ALA A 128 -4.73 34.40 18.97
CA ALA A 128 -4.28 35.79 19.15
C ALA A 128 -4.01 36.48 17.80
N GLN A 129 -3.40 35.79 16.84
CA GLN A 129 -3.19 36.30 15.48
C GLN A 129 -4.50 36.48 14.71
N ALA A 130 -5.45 35.55 14.85
CA ALA A 130 -6.77 35.66 14.24
C ALA A 130 -7.51 36.92 14.76
N HIS A 131 -7.47 37.14 16.07
CA HIS A 131 -8.01 38.33 16.71
C HIS A 131 -7.32 39.62 16.23
N ALA A 132 -5.99 39.62 16.11
CA ALA A 132 -5.23 40.76 15.60
C ALA A 132 -5.58 41.10 14.13
N ARG A 133 -6.07 40.13 13.36
CA ARG A 133 -6.57 40.31 11.97
C ARG A 133 -8.04 40.71 11.90
N GLY A 134 -8.68 41.01 13.03
CA GLY A 134 -10.08 41.42 13.11
C GLY A 134 -11.10 40.28 13.00
N LEU A 135 -10.66 39.02 13.06
CA LEU A 135 -11.57 37.88 13.08
C LEU A 135 -12.24 37.76 14.45
N SER A 136 -13.52 37.36 14.44
CA SER A 136 -14.21 37.01 15.69
C SER A 136 -13.62 35.72 16.28
N THR A 137 -13.82 35.51 17.59
CA THR A 137 -13.38 34.27 18.26
C THR A 137 -13.95 33.04 17.57
N GLN A 138 -15.19 33.12 17.08
CA GLN A 138 -15.86 32.02 16.42
C GLN A 138 -15.29 31.73 15.02
N GLN A 139 -14.91 32.77 14.27
CA GLN A 139 -14.23 32.61 12.97
C GLN A 139 -12.83 32.02 13.15
N GLY A 140 -12.06 32.50 14.13
CA GLY A 140 -10.75 31.95 14.46
C GLY A 140 -10.82 30.48 14.87
N ALA A 141 -11.78 30.13 15.74
CA ALA A 141 -12.00 28.76 16.18
C ALA A 141 -12.41 27.83 15.02
N PHE A 142 -13.22 28.32 14.07
CA PHE A 142 -13.59 27.55 12.88
C PHE A 142 -12.37 27.22 12.01
N LEU A 143 -11.51 28.20 11.73
CA LEU A 143 -10.28 27.98 10.96
C LEU A 143 -9.32 27.03 11.68
N LEU A 144 -9.17 27.19 13.00
CA LEU A 144 -8.36 26.28 13.81
C LEU A 144 -8.90 24.86 13.74
N ASN A 145 -10.22 24.68 13.83
CA ASN A 145 -10.85 23.36 13.71
C ASN A 145 -10.61 22.72 12.34
N GLN A 146 -10.59 23.49 11.25
CA GLN A 146 -10.24 22.96 9.93
C GLN A 146 -8.78 22.47 9.86
N LEU A 147 -7.84 23.19 10.48
CA LEU A 147 -6.44 22.78 10.57
C LEU A 147 -6.29 21.48 11.37
N ILE A 148 -6.95 21.40 12.53
CA ILE A 148 -6.97 20.19 13.37
C ILE A 148 -7.56 19.01 12.58
N ASN A 149 -8.66 19.24 11.86
CA ASN A 149 -9.29 18.19 11.06
C ASN A 149 -8.32 17.68 9.98
N ARG A 150 -7.65 18.57 9.24
CA ARG A 150 -6.64 18.17 8.26
C ARG A 150 -5.51 17.35 8.91
N GLN A 151 -5.02 17.78 10.07
CA GLN A 151 -3.97 17.08 10.81
C GLN A 151 -4.45 15.70 11.28
N ALA A 152 -5.68 15.59 11.78
CA ALA A 152 -6.26 14.35 12.24
C ALA A 152 -6.42 13.31 11.12
N TYR A 153 -6.84 13.75 9.92
CA TYR A 153 -6.92 12.90 8.74
C TYR A 153 -5.55 12.43 8.25
N MET A 154 -4.51 13.25 8.39
CA MET A 154 -3.14 12.85 8.08
C MET A 154 -2.64 11.77 9.04
N LEU A 155 -2.72 12.00 10.36
CA LEU A 155 -2.33 11.01 11.38
C LEU A 155 -3.08 9.68 11.21
N SER A 156 -4.37 9.77 10.85
CA SER A 156 -5.19 8.61 10.54
C SER A 156 -4.70 7.85 9.29
N ALA A 157 -4.20 8.56 8.27
CA ALA A 157 -3.62 7.94 7.09
C ALA A 157 -2.28 7.25 7.41
N ASP A 158 -1.44 7.88 8.22
CA ASP A 158 -0.16 7.32 8.67
C ASP A 158 -0.37 6.01 9.43
N ASP A 159 -1.36 5.99 10.33
CA ASP A 159 -1.80 4.79 11.04
C ASP A 159 -2.19 3.64 10.09
N ILE A 160 -2.88 3.95 8.99
CA ILE A 160 -3.29 2.96 7.99
C ILE A 160 -2.10 2.46 7.19
N PHE A 161 -1.15 3.33 6.84
CA PHE A 161 0.07 2.94 6.15
C PHE A 161 0.93 2.02 7.01
N TRP A 162 1.08 2.31 8.30
CA TRP A 162 1.77 1.41 9.25
C TRP A 162 1.13 0.02 9.29
N VAL A 163 -0.20 -0.05 9.49
CA VAL A 163 -0.93 -1.33 9.52
C VAL A 163 -0.79 -2.09 8.20
N SER A 164 -0.85 -1.39 7.07
CA SER A 164 -0.71 -1.99 5.74
C SER A 164 0.72 -2.51 5.50
N GLY A 165 1.74 -1.79 5.97
CA GLY A 165 3.14 -2.23 5.91
C GLY A 165 3.34 -3.54 6.68
N TYR A 166 2.85 -3.63 7.91
CA TYR A 166 2.90 -4.87 8.69
C TYR A 166 2.09 -6.00 8.06
N LEU A 167 0.96 -5.70 7.45
CA LEU A 167 0.16 -6.69 6.71
C LEU A 167 0.97 -7.30 5.56
N PHE A 168 1.67 -6.48 4.76
CA PHE A 168 2.51 -6.99 3.68
C PHE A 168 3.69 -7.83 4.19
N VAL A 169 4.33 -7.43 5.30
CA VAL A 169 5.37 -8.25 5.95
C VAL A 169 4.79 -9.59 6.42
N ALA A 170 3.61 -9.60 7.03
CA ALA A 170 2.94 -10.83 7.44
C ALA A 170 2.60 -11.72 6.24
N MET A 171 2.14 -11.15 5.12
CA MET A 171 1.90 -11.90 3.88
C MET A 171 3.20 -12.47 3.31
N ALA A 172 4.29 -11.72 3.33
CA ALA A 172 5.60 -12.23 2.93
C ALA A 172 5.99 -13.45 3.77
N PHE A 173 5.81 -13.40 5.09
CA PHE A 173 6.08 -14.54 5.98
C PHE A 173 5.16 -15.75 5.69
N LEU A 174 3.87 -15.51 5.45
CA LEU A 174 2.90 -16.57 5.14
C LEU A 174 3.25 -17.35 3.86
N VAL A 175 3.85 -16.70 2.85
CA VAL A 175 4.32 -17.36 1.62
C VAL A 175 5.34 -18.47 1.93
N TRP A 176 6.18 -18.27 2.94
CA TRP A 176 7.19 -19.26 3.35
C TRP A 176 6.59 -20.38 4.20
N LEU A 177 5.48 -20.12 4.90
CA LEU A 177 4.75 -21.14 5.67
C LEU A 177 3.86 -22.02 4.78
N ALA A 178 3.38 -21.49 3.65
CA ALA A 178 2.68 -22.27 2.65
C ALA A 178 3.59 -23.38 2.09
N ARG A 179 3.06 -24.57 1.82
CA ARG A 179 3.83 -25.71 1.27
C ARG A 179 4.27 -25.44 -0.18
N PRO A 180 5.44 -25.93 -0.63
CA PRO A 180 5.93 -25.73 -2.01
C PRO A 180 4.91 -26.24 -3.03
N GLY A 181 4.33 -25.32 -3.81
CA GLY A 181 3.58 -25.67 -5.01
C GLY A 181 4.54 -26.17 -6.07
N SER A 182 4.25 -27.35 -6.63
CA SER A 182 4.83 -28.02 -7.80
C SER A 182 5.96 -27.31 -8.57
N LYS A 183 7.07 -28.04 -8.77
CA LYS A 183 8.27 -27.68 -9.56
C LYS A 183 8.04 -27.26 -11.03
N SER A 184 6.79 -27.29 -11.54
CA SER A 184 6.46 -26.78 -12.89
C SER A 184 6.60 -25.26 -13.02
N LEU A 185 6.75 -24.56 -11.89
CA LEU A 185 6.74 -23.11 -11.77
C LEU A 185 7.95 -22.36 -12.35
N SER A 186 9.15 -22.95 -12.35
CA SER A 186 10.37 -22.26 -12.85
C SER A 186 10.58 -22.39 -14.37
N ALA A 187 10.10 -23.47 -14.99
CA ALA A 187 10.35 -23.74 -16.41
C ALA A 187 9.52 -22.84 -17.34
N GLU A 188 8.31 -22.42 -16.93
CA GLU A 188 7.38 -21.70 -17.80
C GLU A 188 7.54 -20.17 -17.73
N VAL A 189 7.97 -19.63 -16.57
CA VAL A 189 8.36 -18.21 -16.44
C VAL A 189 9.59 -17.88 -17.29
N SER A 190 10.51 -18.85 -17.45
CA SER A 190 11.64 -18.73 -18.38
C SER A 190 11.22 -18.87 -19.85
N ALA A 191 10.11 -19.54 -20.15
CA ALA A 191 9.63 -19.76 -21.52
C ALA A 191 8.77 -18.60 -22.05
N GLY A 192 8.02 -17.91 -21.18
CA GLY A 192 7.18 -16.75 -21.56
C GLY A 192 7.95 -15.42 -21.71
N ALA A 193 9.26 -15.41 -21.46
CA ALA A 193 10.14 -14.25 -21.61
C ALA A 193 10.89 -14.21 -22.96
N HIS A 194 10.59 -15.16 -23.87
CA HIS A 194 11.15 -15.24 -25.22
C HIS A 194 10.09 -14.95 -26.30
#